data_AF-A0A0S8KS20-F1
#
_entry.id   AF-A0A0S8KS20-F1
#
_cell.length_a   1.000
_cell.length_b   1.000
_cell.length_c   1.000
_cell.angle_alpha   90.00
_cell.angle_beta   90.00
_cell.angle_gamma   90.00
#
_symmetry.space_group_name_H-M   'P 1'
#
loop_
_entity.id
_entity.type
_entity.pdbx_description
1 polymer ?
#
loop_
_entity_poly.entity_id
_entity_poly.type
_entity_poly.pdbx_seq_one_letter_code
_entity_poly.pdbx_strand_id
1 'polypeptide(L)'
;MTLENKIANLFRMDEKARRRHSNPWSGYSRFSMIPLIGLAFWSRVWLGWWAVVPIIVVLAWAWFNPRIFPEPKSTNNWASKAVLGEWVWKNRKEVPVPKHHLLVPNILSATNAIGTIPFIWGLIILEIWPTIVGGIVMFISKLWFCDRMVWLYEDMKDATPEYRSWLY
;
A
#
# COMPACT_ATOMS: atom_id res chain seq x y z
N MET A 1 24.70 -23.22 7.03
CA MET A 1 23.29 -22.79 7.16
C MET A 1 22.51 -23.41 6.00
N THR A 2 21.62 -24.37 6.28
CA THR A 2 20.88 -25.15 5.27
C THR A 2 19.88 -24.27 4.51
N LEU A 3 19.51 -24.68 3.29
CA LEU A 3 18.51 -24.01 2.47
C LEU A 3 17.19 -23.84 3.23
N GLU A 4 16.78 -24.88 3.97
CA GLU A 4 15.61 -24.90 4.84
C GLU A 4 15.65 -23.80 5.91
N ASN A 5 16.80 -23.58 6.56
CA ASN A 5 16.95 -22.52 7.56
C ASN A 5 16.88 -21.11 6.94
N LYS A 6 17.31 -20.95 5.68
CA LYS A 6 17.15 -19.67 4.95
C LYS A 6 15.69 -19.44 4.56
N ILE A 7 15.01 -20.47 4.09
CA ILE A 7 13.58 -20.43 3.72
C ILE A 7 12.73 -20.13 4.95
N ALA A 8 12.94 -20.85 6.06
CA ALA A 8 12.25 -20.61 7.32
C ALA A 8 12.49 -19.18 7.87
N ASN A 9 13.72 -18.67 7.77
CA ASN A 9 14.01 -17.29 8.17
C ASN A 9 13.34 -16.26 7.25
N LEU A 10 13.27 -16.51 5.94
CA LEU A 10 12.58 -15.65 4.99
C LEU A 10 11.08 -15.58 5.31
N PHE A 11 10.44 -16.73 5.58
CA PHE A 11 9.03 -16.79 5.98
C PHE A 11 8.78 -16.08 7.32
N ARG A 12 9.67 -16.24 8.31
CA ARG A 12 9.57 -15.51 9.59
C ARG A 12 9.73 -13.99 9.43
N MET A 13 10.59 -13.55 8.50
CA MET A 13 10.73 -12.14 8.16
C MET A 13 9.45 -11.59 7.52
N ASP A 14 8.86 -12.35 6.60
CA ASP A 14 7.60 -12.01 5.95
C ASP A 14 6.43 -11.96 6.95
N GLU A 15 6.37 -12.88 7.92
CA GLU A 15 5.33 -12.86 8.96
C GLU A 15 5.44 -11.64 9.87
N LYS A 16 6.65 -11.32 10.35
CA LYS A 16 6.89 -10.15 11.21
C LYS A 16 6.60 -8.84 10.46
N ALA A 17 6.98 -8.78 9.19
CA ALA A 17 6.67 -7.64 8.32
C ALA A 17 5.15 -7.50 8.15
N ARG A 18 4.43 -8.58 7.84
CA ARG A 18 2.97 -8.61 7.73
C ARG A 18 2.29 -8.08 8.99
N ARG A 19 2.64 -8.63 10.16
CA ARG A 19 2.04 -8.26 11.45
C ARG A 19 2.13 -6.76 11.74
N ARG A 20 3.30 -6.15 11.52
CA ARG A 20 3.47 -4.70 11.68
C ARG A 20 2.73 -3.90 10.60
N HIS A 21 2.77 -4.39 9.37
CA HIS A 21 2.14 -3.71 8.23
C HIS A 21 0.62 -3.69 8.31
N SER A 22 0.02 -4.70 8.95
CA SER A 22 -1.41 -4.78 9.23
C SER A 22 -1.88 -3.75 10.27
N ASN A 23 -1.02 -2.89 10.81
CA ASN A 23 -1.46 -1.83 11.71
C ASN A 23 -2.35 -0.79 10.97
N PRO A 24 -3.58 -0.52 11.45
CA PRO A 24 -4.50 0.40 10.77
C PRO A 24 -3.96 1.82 10.68
N TRP A 25 -3.25 2.31 11.71
CA TRP A 25 -2.63 3.63 11.68
C TRP A 25 -1.55 3.74 10.61
N SER A 26 -0.75 2.68 10.41
CA SER A 26 0.17 2.62 9.28
C SER A 26 -0.56 2.65 7.94
N GLY A 27 -1.67 1.91 7.82
CA GLY A 27 -2.50 1.92 6.62
C GLY A 27 -3.04 3.31 6.28
N TYR A 28 -3.76 3.94 7.22
CA TYR A 28 -4.43 5.21 6.98
C TYR A 28 -3.45 6.37 6.73
N SER A 29 -2.35 6.40 7.48
CA SER A 29 -1.36 7.48 7.33
C SER A 29 -0.50 7.37 6.06
N ARG A 30 -0.55 6.24 5.34
CA ARG A 30 0.05 6.14 4.00
C ARG A 30 -0.82 6.75 2.91
N PHE A 31 -2.13 6.91 3.14
CA PHE A 31 -2.99 7.61 2.17
C PHE A 31 -2.65 9.10 2.07
N SER A 32 -2.05 9.70 3.11
CA SER A 32 -1.56 11.07 3.04
C SER A 32 -0.33 11.24 2.14
N MET A 33 0.30 10.16 1.67
CA MET A 33 1.52 10.26 0.85
C MET A 33 1.28 10.97 -0.48
N ILE A 34 0.16 10.73 -1.15
CA ILE A 34 -0.16 11.38 -2.43
C ILE A 34 -0.22 12.91 -2.28
N PRO A 35 -1.05 13.47 -1.38
CA PRO A 35 -1.09 14.92 -1.19
C PRO A 35 0.22 15.48 -0.64
N LEU A 36 0.92 14.77 0.26
CA LEU A 36 2.20 15.22 0.81
C LEU A 36 3.31 15.31 -0.26
N ILE A 37 3.41 14.30 -1.14
CA ILE A 37 4.36 14.33 -2.27
C ILE A 37 3.99 15.48 -3.20
N GLY A 38 2.71 15.64 -3.53
CA GLY A 38 2.24 16.74 -4.37
C GLY A 38 2.68 18.09 -3.83
N LEU A 39 2.39 18.36 -2.55
CA LEU A 39 2.78 19.62 -1.88
C LEU A 39 4.30 19.78 -1.77
N ALA A 40 5.04 18.72 -1.49
CA ALA A 40 6.49 18.77 -1.37
C ALA A 40 7.15 19.19 -2.70
N PHE A 41 6.72 18.60 -3.83
CA PHE A 41 7.22 19.01 -5.14
C PHE A 41 6.71 20.38 -5.58
N TRP A 42 5.44 20.70 -5.29
CA TRP A 42 4.88 22.03 -5.58
C TRP A 42 5.59 23.14 -4.81
N SER A 43 6.12 22.83 -3.62
CA SER A 43 6.78 23.80 -2.75
C SER A 43 7.98 24.51 -3.38
N ARG A 44 8.53 23.98 -4.48
CA ARG A 44 9.58 24.62 -5.29
C ARG A 44 9.21 26.01 -5.79
N VAL A 45 7.92 26.32 -5.93
CA VAL A 45 7.45 27.66 -6.33
C VAL A 45 7.72 28.70 -5.25
N TRP A 46 7.60 28.32 -3.97
CA TRP A 46 7.81 29.23 -2.84
C TRP A 46 9.23 29.14 -2.27
N LEU A 47 9.83 27.95 -2.33
CA LEU A 47 11.08 27.61 -1.64
C LEU A 47 12.30 27.50 -2.57
N GLY A 48 12.09 27.47 -3.89
CA GLY A 48 13.16 27.21 -4.85
C GLY A 48 13.90 25.90 -4.53
N TRP A 49 15.23 25.97 -4.38
CA TRP A 49 16.07 24.81 -4.01
C TRP A 49 15.76 24.23 -2.62
N TRP A 50 15.20 25.02 -1.70
CA TRP A 50 14.82 24.53 -0.38
C TRP A 50 13.68 23.51 -0.40
N ALA A 51 12.98 23.35 -1.53
CA ALA A 51 11.98 22.30 -1.72
C ALA A 51 12.54 20.87 -1.61
N VAL A 52 13.86 20.69 -1.69
CA VAL A 52 14.51 19.40 -1.38
C VAL A 52 14.22 18.97 0.05
N VAL A 53 14.11 19.90 1.01
CA VAL A 53 13.82 19.60 2.42
C VAL A 53 12.46 18.90 2.59
N PRO A 54 11.31 19.46 2.16
CA PRO A 54 10.03 18.78 2.28
C PRO A 54 9.99 17.47 1.46
N ILE A 55 10.67 17.38 0.32
CA ILE A 55 10.78 16.11 -0.43
C ILE A 55 11.45 15.03 0.42
N ILE A 56 12.61 15.34 1.01
CA ILE A 56 13.33 14.42 1.90
C ILE A 56 12.46 14.02 3.09
N VAL A 57 11.75 14.96 3.71
CA VAL A 57 10.85 14.67 4.84
C VAL A 57 9.75 13.69 4.43
N VAL A 58 9.13 13.86 3.27
CA VAL A 58 8.09 12.95 2.78
C VAL A 58 8.65 11.58 2.42
N LEU A 59 9.84 11.51 1.81
CA LEU A 59 10.51 10.23 1.54
C LEU A 59 10.90 9.51 2.83
N ALA A 60 11.40 10.25 3.83
CA ALA A 60 11.66 9.72 5.16
C ALA A 60 10.37 9.20 5.80
N TRP A 61 9.25 9.93 5.69
CA TRP A 61 7.96 9.47 6.16
C TRP A 61 7.54 8.15 5.50
N ALA A 62 7.69 8.01 4.18
CA ALA A 62 7.45 6.76 3.46
C ALA A 62 8.19 5.57 4.07
N TRP A 63 9.45 5.80 4.46
CA TRP A 63 10.33 4.79 5.01
C TRP A 63 10.05 4.48 6.49
N PHE A 64 9.81 5.51 7.29
CA PHE A 64 9.55 5.37 8.73
C PHE A 64 8.17 4.80 9.01
N ASN A 65 7.14 5.18 8.23
CA ASN A 65 5.76 4.79 8.47
C ASN A 65 5.58 3.29 8.78
N PRO A 66 6.01 2.33 7.93
CA PRO A 66 5.84 0.91 8.24
C PRO A 66 6.71 0.39 9.40
N ARG A 67 7.67 1.17 9.90
CA ARG A 67 8.64 0.78 10.93
C ARG A 67 8.26 1.27 12.33
N ILE A 68 7.60 2.42 12.42
CA ILE A 68 7.27 3.08 13.69
C ILE A 68 6.03 2.48 14.36
N PHE A 69 5.09 1.92 13.59
CA PHE A 69 3.86 1.38 14.16
C PHE A 69 4.07 -0.05 14.69
N PRO A 70 3.63 -0.32 15.94
CA PRO A 70 3.72 -1.66 16.52
C PRO A 70 2.69 -2.61 15.87
N GLU A 71 2.74 -3.89 16.23
CA GLU A 71 1.70 -4.84 15.86
C GLU A 71 0.32 -4.38 16.39
N PRO A 72 -0.76 -4.45 15.59
CA PRO A 72 -2.09 -4.05 16.05
C PRO A 72 -2.62 -5.00 17.13
N LYS A 73 -3.49 -4.49 18.00
CA LYS A 73 -4.17 -5.32 19.02
C LYS A 73 -5.26 -6.23 18.43
N SER A 74 -5.80 -5.86 17.26
CA SER A 74 -6.75 -6.65 16.49
C SER A 74 -6.58 -6.34 15.00
N THR A 75 -6.75 -7.36 14.17
CA THR A 75 -6.73 -7.27 12.70
C THR A 75 -8.13 -7.27 12.10
N ASN A 76 -9.19 -7.30 12.93
CA ASN A 76 -10.58 -7.23 12.49
C ASN A 76 -11.02 -5.79 12.17
N ASN A 77 -10.34 -5.13 11.24
CA ASN A 77 -10.69 -3.83 10.72
C ASN A 77 -10.34 -3.74 9.23
N TRP A 78 -10.92 -2.76 8.53
CA TRP A 78 -10.78 -2.63 7.08
C TRP A 78 -9.31 -2.50 6.64
N ALA A 79 -8.52 -1.64 7.29
CA ALA A 79 -7.13 -1.39 6.90
C ALA A 79 -6.23 -2.62 7.13
N SER A 80 -6.41 -3.33 8.24
CA SER A 80 -5.69 -4.58 8.50
C SER A 80 -6.05 -5.66 7.47
N LYS A 81 -7.35 -5.85 7.18
CA LYS A 81 -7.81 -6.83 6.18
C LYS A 81 -7.34 -6.52 4.77
N ALA A 82 -7.23 -5.24 4.41
CA ALA A 82 -6.66 -4.84 3.12
C ALA A 82 -5.21 -5.34 2.98
N VAL A 83 -4.41 -5.18 4.04
CA VAL A 83 -3.02 -5.70 4.05
C VAL A 83 -3.00 -7.21 4.02
N LEU A 84 -3.84 -7.90 4.82
CA LEU A 84 -3.91 -9.36 4.80
C LEU A 84 -4.29 -9.90 3.42
N GLY A 85 -5.21 -9.22 2.73
CA GLY A 85 -5.57 -9.53 1.34
C GLY A 85 -4.43 -9.36 0.35
N GLU A 86 -3.58 -8.33 0.52
CA GLU A 86 -2.35 -8.18 -0.29
C GLU A 86 -1.40 -9.37 -0.10
N TRP A 87 -1.30 -9.93 1.11
CA TRP A 87 -0.51 -11.13 1.38
C TRP A 87 -1.11 -12.39 0.77
N VAL A 88 -2.43 -12.58 0.87
CA VAL A 88 -3.14 -13.66 0.16
C VAL A 88 -2.91 -13.54 -1.35
N TRP A 89 -3.02 -12.32 -1.90
CA TRP A 89 -2.78 -12.06 -3.31
C TRP A 89 -1.33 -12.38 -3.70
N LYS A 90 -0.34 -12.02 -2.88
CA LYS A 90 1.07 -12.40 -3.08
C LYS A 90 1.23 -13.92 -3.15
N ASN A 91 0.52 -14.65 -2.29
CA ASN A 91 0.58 -16.11 -2.21
C ASN A 91 -0.32 -16.88 -3.19
N ARG A 92 -0.99 -16.19 -4.11
CA ARG A 92 -1.98 -16.77 -5.05
C ARG A 92 -1.47 -17.91 -5.95
N LYS A 93 -0.14 -18.09 -6.05
CA LYS A 93 0.48 -19.19 -6.80
C LYS A 93 0.46 -20.51 -6.02
N GLU A 94 0.56 -20.43 -4.69
CA GLU A 94 0.56 -21.61 -3.80
C GLU A 94 -0.87 -21.95 -3.37
N VAL A 95 -1.65 -20.93 -3.00
CA VAL A 95 -3.07 -21.06 -2.65
C VAL A 95 -3.90 -20.33 -3.71
N PRO A 96 -4.49 -21.03 -4.69
CA PRO A 96 -5.24 -20.41 -5.77
C PRO A 96 -6.40 -19.53 -5.25
N VAL A 97 -6.50 -18.33 -5.79
CA VAL A 97 -7.60 -17.39 -5.47
C VAL A 97 -8.77 -17.55 -6.45
N PRO A 98 -10.01 -17.26 -6.04
CA PRO A 98 -11.16 -17.32 -6.93
C PRO A 98 -11.00 -16.43 -8.18
N LYS A 99 -11.52 -16.91 -9.32
CA LYS A 99 -11.33 -16.25 -10.63
C LYS A 99 -11.85 -14.82 -10.67
N HIS A 100 -12.92 -14.50 -9.94
CA HIS A 100 -13.49 -13.14 -9.90
C HIS A 100 -12.56 -12.10 -9.26
N HIS A 101 -11.59 -12.53 -8.45
CA HIS A 101 -10.58 -11.64 -7.88
C HIS A 101 -9.39 -11.39 -8.80
N LEU A 102 -9.24 -12.10 -9.93
CA LEU A 102 -8.01 -12.05 -10.72
C LEU A 102 -7.87 -10.79 -11.58
N LEU A 103 -8.99 -10.23 -12.04
CA LEU A 103 -8.98 -9.16 -13.04
C LEU A 103 -8.89 -7.78 -12.41
N VAL A 104 -9.81 -7.47 -11.49
CA VAL A 104 -10.01 -6.12 -10.95
C VAL A 104 -8.76 -5.54 -10.27
N PRO A 105 -8.01 -6.26 -9.41
CA PRO A 105 -6.78 -5.72 -8.80
C PRO A 105 -5.72 -5.30 -9.81
N ASN A 106 -5.60 -6.03 -10.94
CA ASN A 106 -4.65 -5.69 -12.00
C ASN A 106 -5.10 -4.45 -12.78
N ILE A 107 -6.41 -4.33 -13.10
CA ILE A 107 -6.98 -3.14 -13.72
C ILE A 107 -6.73 -1.92 -12.83
N LEU A 108 -7.06 -2.01 -11.54
CA LEU A 108 -6.87 -0.89 -10.60
C LEU A 108 -5.40 -0.50 -10.44
N SER A 109 -4.48 -1.47 -10.48
CA SER A 109 -3.04 -1.19 -10.48
C SER A 109 -2.61 -0.45 -11.75
N ALA A 110 -3.14 -0.83 -12.90
CA ALA A 110 -2.90 -0.13 -14.17
C ALA A 110 -3.52 1.28 -14.16
N THR A 111 -4.75 1.44 -13.67
CA THR A 111 -5.40 2.76 -13.53
C THR A 111 -4.61 3.68 -12.60
N ASN A 112 -4.10 3.16 -11.49
CA ASN A 112 -3.21 3.91 -10.60
C ASN A 112 -1.92 4.36 -11.31
N ALA A 113 -1.31 3.48 -12.13
CA ALA A 113 -0.15 3.83 -12.94
C ALA A 113 -0.48 4.90 -13.99
N ILE A 114 -1.65 4.82 -14.64
CA ILE A 114 -2.13 5.83 -15.57
C ILE A 114 -2.33 7.18 -14.88
N GLY A 115 -2.93 7.22 -13.68
CA GLY A 115 -3.11 8.45 -12.90
C GLY A 115 -1.80 9.11 -12.46
N THR A 116 -0.73 8.33 -12.34
CA THR A 116 0.62 8.84 -12.01
C THR A 116 1.18 9.73 -13.13
N ILE A 117 0.82 9.48 -14.39
CA ILE A 117 1.31 10.24 -15.55
C ILE A 117 0.88 11.72 -15.49
N PRO A 118 -0.42 12.08 -15.45
CA PRO A 118 -0.84 13.47 -15.33
C PRO A 118 -0.44 14.07 -13.98
N PHE A 119 -0.35 13.28 -12.90
CA PHE A 119 0.12 13.79 -11.60
C PHE A 119 1.54 14.35 -11.69
N ILE A 120 2.48 13.54 -12.19
CA ILE A 120 3.88 13.94 -12.38
C ILE A 120 3.99 15.07 -13.41
N TRP A 121 3.28 14.94 -14.53
CA TRP A 121 3.28 15.96 -15.57
C TRP A 121 2.85 17.32 -15.01
N GLY A 122 1.72 17.37 -14.31
CA GLY A 122 1.21 18.59 -13.66
C GLY A 122 2.19 19.17 -12.65
N LEU A 123 2.89 18.34 -11.88
CA LEU A 123 3.93 18.81 -10.96
C LEU A 123 5.14 19.41 -11.68
N ILE A 124 5.51 18.88 -12.86
CA ILE A 124 6.63 19.39 -13.69
C ILE A 124 6.28 20.74 -14.31
N ILE A 125 5.06 20.91 -14.82
CA ILE A 125 4.64 22.16 -15.48
C ILE A 125 3.94 23.14 -14.53
N LEU A 126 3.72 22.76 -13.27
CA LEU A 126 2.99 23.53 -12.24
C LEU A 126 1.54 23.82 -12.61
N GLU A 127 0.88 22.88 -13.28
CA GLU A 127 -0.54 22.96 -13.65
C GLU A 127 -1.42 22.20 -12.65
N ILE A 128 -2.39 22.92 -12.07
CA ILE A 128 -3.18 22.40 -10.93
C ILE A 128 -4.11 21.26 -11.36
N TRP A 129 -4.71 21.39 -12.55
CA TRP A 129 -5.67 20.42 -13.07
C TRP A 129 -5.09 19.01 -13.25
N PRO A 130 -4.01 18.80 -14.02
CA PRO A 130 -3.42 17.48 -14.19
C PRO A 130 -2.89 16.91 -12.88
N THR A 131 -2.36 17.74 -11.97
CA THR A 131 -1.93 17.28 -10.63
C THR A 131 -3.11 16.78 -9.79
N ILE A 132 -4.18 17.55 -9.67
CA ILE A 132 -5.33 17.14 -8.86
C ILE A 132 -6.02 15.92 -9.48
N VAL A 133 -6.28 15.93 -10.78
CA VAL A 133 -6.96 14.82 -11.47
C VAL A 133 -6.13 13.54 -11.37
N GLY A 134 -4.81 13.61 -11.64
CA GLY A 134 -3.92 12.46 -11.49
C GLY A 134 -3.89 11.93 -10.06
N GLY A 135 -3.79 12.84 -9.08
CA GLY A 135 -3.80 12.49 -7.65
C GLY A 135 -5.11 11.82 -7.21
N ILE A 136 -6.26 12.30 -7.69
CA ILE A 136 -7.57 11.70 -7.42
C ILE A 136 -7.66 10.30 -8.03
N VAL A 137 -7.23 10.14 -9.29
CA VAL A 137 -7.24 8.82 -9.96
C VAL A 137 -6.37 7.82 -9.19
N MET A 138 -5.17 8.23 -8.78
CA MET A 138 -4.29 7.39 -7.95
C MET A 138 -4.95 7.02 -6.61
N PHE A 139 -5.52 8.01 -5.93
CA PHE A 139 -6.13 7.83 -4.61
C PHE A 139 -7.33 6.88 -4.66
N ILE A 140 -8.27 7.12 -5.58
CA ILE A 140 -9.47 6.27 -5.75
C ILE A 140 -9.06 4.86 -6.19
N SER A 141 -8.13 4.73 -7.15
CA SER A 141 -7.66 3.42 -7.62
C SER A 141 -7.03 2.62 -6.49
N LYS A 142 -6.21 3.26 -5.64
CA LYS A 142 -5.59 2.59 -4.50
C LYS A 142 -6.59 2.23 -3.41
N LEU A 143 -7.54 3.12 -3.09
CA LEU A 143 -8.61 2.81 -2.12
C LEU A 143 -9.46 1.63 -2.58
N TRP A 144 -9.87 1.63 -3.85
CA TRP A 144 -10.66 0.54 -4.40
C TRP A 144 -9.84 -0.76 -4.48
N PHE A 145 -8.54 -0.68 -4.78
CA PHE A 145 -7.67 -1.84 -4.71
C PHE A 145 -7.63 -2.41 -3.28
N CYS A 146 -7.46 -1.57 -2.27
CA CYS A 146 -7.47 -2.00 -0.87
C CYS A 146 -8.82 -2.64 -0.50
N ASP A 147 -9.93 -2.09 -0.97
CA ASP A 147 -11.25 -2.70 -0.78
C ASP A 147 -11.33 -4.09 -1.43
N ARG A 148 -10.83 -4.25 -2.66
CA ARG A 148 -10.75 -5.58 -3.30
C ARG A 148 -9.89 -6.57 -2.52
N MET A 149 -8.84 -6.11 -1.85
CA MET A 149 -8.02 -6.96 -1.00
C MET A 149 -8.76 -7.36 0.28
N VAL A 150 -9.59 -6.50 0.86
CA VAL A 150 -10.45 -6.88 2.00
C VAL A 150 -11.40 -8.01 1.59
N TRP A 151 -12.08 -7.86 0.44
CA TRP A 151 -12.99 -8.90 -0.06
C TRP A 151 -12.26 -10.21 -0.36
N LEU A 152 -11.08 -10.12 -0.98
CA LEU A 152 -10.24 -11.28 -1.22
C LEU A 152 -9.88 -11.99 0.08
N TYR A 153 -9.51 -11.24 1.12
CA TYR A 153 -9.19 -11.82 2.42
C TYR A 153 -10.41 -12.47 3.06
N GLU A 154 -11.58 -11.83 3.03
CA GLU A 154 -12.81 -12.40 3.58
C GLU A 154 -13.21 -13.71 2.91
N ASP A 155 -13.08 -13.81 1.59
CA ASP A 155 -13.36 -15.05 0.84
C ASP A 155 -12.32 -16.15 1.12
N MET A 156 -11.09 -15.76 1.48
CA MET A 156 -9.96 -16.69 1.62
C MET A 156 -9.58 -17.00 3.07
N LYS A 157 -10.13 -16.31 4.07
CA LYS A 157 -9.72 -16.43 5.48
C LYS A 157 -9.81 -17.87 6.01
N ASP A 158 -10.72 -18.66 5.47
CA ASP A 158 -10.94 -20.06 5.86
C ASP A 158 -10.29 -21.07 4.91
N ALA A 159 -9.60 -20.62 3.86
CA ALA A 159 -8.94 -21.48 2.89
C ALA A 159 -7.75 -22.25 3.50
N THR A 160 -7.08 -21.67 4.50
CA THR A 160 -5.99 -22.32 5.24
C THR A 160 -6.07 -21.98 6.74
N PRO A 161 -5.59 -22.87 7.64
CA PRO A 161 -5.46 -22.54 9.06
C PRO A 161 -4.58 -21.32 9.31
N GLU A 162 -3.57 -21.11 8.46
CA GLU A 162 -2.68 -19.96 8.51
C GLU A 162 -3.47 -18.66 8.27
N TYR A 163 -4.27 -18.56 7.21
CA TYR A 163 -5.03 -17.34 6.91
C TYR A 163 -6.06 -17.03 8.00
N ARG A 164 -6.66 -18.05 8.60
CA ARG A 164 -7.58 -17.90 9.72
C ARG A 164 -6.87 -17.31 10.93
N SER A 165 -5.64 -17.76 11.22
CA SER A 165 -4.83 -17.26 12.34
C SER A 165 -4.44 -15.78 12.21
N TRP A 166 -4.55 -15.20 11.00
CA TRP A 166 -4.24 -13.79 10.77
C TRP A 166 -5.35 -12.85 11.26
N LEU A 167 -6.57 -13.35 11.48
CA LEU A 167 -7.71 -12.60 12.00
C LEU A 167 -7.81 -12.82 13.51
N TYR A 168 -7.51 -11.79 14.30
CA TYR A 168 -7.60 -11.79 15.76
C TYR A 168 -8.11 -10.45 16.31
#